data_AF-A0A382Y2J0-F1
#
_entry.id   AF-A0A382Y2J0-F1
#
_cell.length_a   1.000
_cell.length_b   1.000
_cell.length_c   1.000
_cell.angle_alpha   90.00
_cell.angle_beta   90.00
_cell.angle_gamma   90.00
#
_symmetry.space_group_name_H-M   'P 1'
#
loop_
_entity.id
_entity.type
_entity.pdbx_description
1 polymer ?
#
loop_
_entity_poly.entity_id
_entity_poly.type
_entity_poly.pdbx_seq_one_letter_code
_entity_poly.pdbx_strand_id
1 'polypeptide(L)' 'MDLGISGRKAIVCASSRGLGKACAISLARNGVHVTLNGR' A
#
# COMPACT_ATOMS: atom_id res chain seq x y z
N MET A 1 4.33 -12.56 -8.97
CA MET A 1 3.87 -12.02 -10.26
C MET A 1 4.40 -10.60 -10.35
N ASP A 2 4.90 -10.18 -11.51
CA ASP A 2 5.27 -8.78 -11.73
C ASP A 2 4.03 -7.98 -12.13
N LEU A 3 3.75 -6.91 -11.40
CA LEU A 3 2.61 -6.01 -11.63
C LEU A 3 3.03 -4.71 -12.33
N GLY A 4 4.32 -4.46 -12.56
CA GLY A 4 4.79 -3.21 -13.21
C GLY A 4 4.56 -1.93 -12.39
N ILE A 5 4.40 -2.06 -11.07
CA ILE A 5 4.13 -0.94 -10.14
C ILE A 5 5.28 -0.62 -9.18
N SER A 6 6.41 -1.34 -9.26
CA SER A 6 7.58 -1.05 -8.44
C SER A 6 8.07 0.39 -8.63
N GLY A 7 8.44 1.06 -7.54
CA GLY A 7 8.88 2.46 -7.51
C GLY A 7 7.75 3.50 -7.59
N ARG A 8 6.50 3.10 -7.82
CA ARG A 8 5.36 4.03 -7.80
C ARG A 8 5.05 4.50 -6.37
N LYS A 9 4.28 5.59 -6.27
CA LYS A 9 3.77 6.13 -4.99
C LYS A 9 2.26 5.88 -4.88
N ALA A 10 1.79 5.47 -3.71
CA ALA A 10 0.37 5.27 -3.43
C ALA A 10 -0.01 5.79 -2.04
N ILE A 11 -1.22 6.33 -1.91
CA ILE A 11 -1.85 6.60 -0.60
C ILE A 11 -2.96 5.57 -0.37
N VAL A 12 -2.99 4.97 0.82
CA VAL A 12 -4.05 4.03 1.19
C VAL A 12 -4.86 4.62 2.34
N CYS A 13 -6.11 4.94 2.04
CA CYS A 13 -7.04 5.51 3.02
C CYS A 13 -7.52 4.45 4.04
N ALA A 14 -7.82 4.86 5.27
CA ALA A 14 -8.31 4.00 6.35
C ALA A 14 -7.40 2.77 6.57
N SER A 15 -6.08 2.97 6.56
CA SER A 15 -5.08 1.90 6.51
C SER A 15 -4.48 1.54 7.87
N SER A 16 -5.04 2.03 8.97
CA SER A 16 -4.57 1.70 10.32
C SER A 16 -4.80 0.24 10.72
N ARG A 17 -5.80 -0.45 10.13
CA ARG A 17 -6.13 -1.85 10.44
C ARG A 17 -6.96 -2.51 9.33
N GLY A 18 -7.18 -3.82 9.47
CA GLY A 18 -8.06 -4.60 8.58
C GLY A 18 -7.62 -4.56 7.13
N LEU A 19 -8.60 -4.44 6.23
CA LEU A 19 -8.39 -4.49 4.78
C LEU A 19 -7.48 -3.38 4.27
N GLY A 20 -7.62 -2.14 4.79
CA GLY A 20 -6.76 -1.03 4.38
C GLY A 20 -5.27 -1.31 4.66
N LYS A 21 -4.98 -1.91 5.82
CA LYS A 21 -3.61 -2.35 6.16
C LYS A 21 -3.13 -3.49 5.26
N ALA A 22 -3.99 -4.46 4.95
CA ALA A 22 -3.64 -5.57 4.06
C ALA A 22 -3.32 -5.08 2.63
N CYS A 23 -4.12 -4.16 2.09
CA CYS A 23 -3.88 -3.53 0.79
C CYS A 23 -2.53 -2.79 0.76
N ALA A 24 -2.26 -1.98 1.80
CA ALA A 24 -0.99 -1.27 1.93
C ALA A 24 0.22 -2.21 1.97
N ILE A 25 0.14 -3.31 2.73
CA ILE A 25 1.21 -4.31 2.81
C ILE A 25 1.43 -4.97 1.44
N SER A 26 0.36 -5.31 0.72
CA SER A 26 0.47 -5.90 -0.61
C SER A 26 1.16 -4.95 -1.61
N LEU A 27 0.80 -3.67 -1.60
CA LEU A 27 1.45 -2.65 -2.44
C LEU A 27 2.93 -2.50 -2.09
N ALA A 28 3.26 -2.40 -0.80
CA ALA A 28 4.65 -2.28 -0.34
C ALA A 28 5.49 -3.49 -0.74
N ARG A 29 4.94 -4.72 -0.66
CA ARG A 29 5.61 -5.95 -1.12
C ARG A 29 5.91 -5.96 -2.62
N ASN A 30 5.15 -5.21 -3.41
CA ASN A 30 5.38 -5.03 -4.85
C ASN A 30 6.28 -3.81 -5.16
N GLY A 31 6.98 -3.26 -4.16
CA GLY A 31 7.94 -2.17 -4.35
C GLY A 31 7.31 -0.78 -4.45
N VAL A 32 6.04 -0.62 -4.09
CA VAL A 32 5.37 0.68 -4.07
C VAL A 32 5.74 1.45 -2.79
N HIS A 33 6.04 2.74 -2.92
CA HIS A 33 6.15 3.65 -1.77
C HIS A 33 4.76 4.03 -1.28
N VAL A 34 4.37 3.53 -0.12
CA VAL A 34 3.01 3.68 0.41
C VAL A 34 2.96 4.72 1.54
N THR A 35 2.08 5.71 1.39
CA THR A 35 1.65 6.61 2.46
C THR A 35 0.38 6.05 3.11
N LEU A 36 0.39 5.95 4.44
CA LEU A 36 -0.74 5.49 5.24
C LEU A 36 -1.45 6.67 5.89
N ASN A 37 -2.76 6.55 6.10
CA ASN A 37 -3.50 7.47 6.95
C ASN A 37 -4.38 6.72 7.95
N GLY A 38 -4.66 7.40 9.05
CA GLY A 38 -5.52 6.94 10.12
C GLY A 38 -6.03 8.15 10.89
N ARG A 39 -7.05 7.93 11.71
CA ARG A 39 -7.41 8.86 12.79
C ARG A 39 -6.59 8.51 14.03
#